data_AF-A0A4Q1BWI1-F1
#
_entry.id   AF-A0A4Q1BWI1-F1
#
_cell.length_a   1.000
_cell.length_b   1.000
_cell.length_c   1.000
_cell.angle_alpha   90.00
_cell.angle_beta   90.00
_cell.angle_gamma   90.00
#
_symmetry.space_group_name_H-M   'P 1'
#
loop_
_entity.id
_entity.type
_entity.pdbx_description
1 polymer ?
#
loop_
_entity_poly.entity_id
_entity_poly.type
_entity_poly.pdbx_seq_one_letter_code
_entity_poly.pdbx_strand_id
1 'polypeptide(L)'
;MNHPQNIDDVPKVSGAFQSLIPIVNELISLVYAQSTGEQVRDAVITKARLLNTMLNDMKEAAMNIEGGDMPTSRARDMVDFLNAQAEIRSKIIQRFVETPMPTLDAIEEIPTSSLPSPASP
;
A
#
# COMPACT_ATOMS: atom_id res chain seq x y z
N MET A 1 23.44 6.74 0.64
CA MET A 1 22.60 7.45 1.62
C MET A 1 21.15 7.08 1.34
N ASN A 2 20.62 6.07 2.03
CA ASN A 2 19.23 5.66 1.89
C ASN A 2 18.40 6.41 2.93
N HIS A 3 17.46 7.24 2.47
CA HIS A 3 16.45 7.83 3.34
C HIS A 3 15.49 6.72 3.80
N PRO A 4 15.23 6.56 5.11
CA PRO A 4 14.15 5.69 5.57
C PRO A 4 12.83 6.33 5.11
N GLN A 5 12.05 5.61 4.30
CA GLN A 5 10.69 6.01 3.98
C GLN A 5 9.88 6.05 5.28
N ASN A 6 9.40 7.25 5.60
CA ASN A 6 8.62 7.53 6.78
C ASN A 6 7.29 6.76 6.70
N ILE A 7 7.04 5.85 7.64
CA ILE A 7 5.83 5.01 7.69
C ILE A 7 4.57 5.88 7.96
N ASP A 8 4.76 7.16 8.30
CA ASP A 8 3.67 8.11 8.51
C ASP A 8 3.03 8.64 7.21
N ASP A 9 3.58 8.34 6.03
CA ASP A 9 3.05 8.74 4.72
C ASP A 9 2.02 7.74 4.14
N VAL A 10 1.45 6.87 4.98
CA VAL A 10 0.26 6.11 4.58
C VAL A 10 -0.87 7.12 4.43
N PRO A 11 -1.50 7.27 3.24
CA PRO A 11 -2.63 8.16 3.09
C PRO A 11 -3.69 7.66 4.05
N LYS A 12 -3.93 8.40 5.14
CA LYS A 12 -5.11 8.20 5.97
C LYS A 12 -6.27 8.27 4.99
N VAL A 13 -6.97 7.16 4.80
CA VAL A 13 -8.23 7.08 4.03
C VAL A 13 -9.30 7.81 4.83
N SER A 14 -9.07 9.10 5.06
CA SER A 14 -9.81 9.99 5.93
C SER A 14 -10.96 10.55 5.10
N GLY A 15 -11.91 9.69 4.75
CA GLY A 15 -13.04 10.10 3.91
C GLY A 15 -14.01 8.98 3.57
N ALA A 16 -13.51 7.79 3.22
CA ALA A 16 -14.35 6.72 2.67
C ALA A 16 -15.35 6.10 3.67
N PHE A 17 -14.99 6.05 4.97
CA PHE A 17 -15.78 5.37 6.00
C PHE A 17 -16.10 6.29 7.18
N GLN A 18 -16.77 7.41 6.92
CA GLN A 18 -17.30 8.24 7.98
C GLN A 18 -18.67 7.74 8.44
N SER A 19 -18.96 7.87 9.75
CA SER A 19 -20.26 7.49 10.29
C SER A 19 -21.34 8.50 9.88
N LEU A 20 -22.40 8.01 9.23
CA LEU A 20 -23.58 8.81 8.87
C LEU A 20 -24.63 8.88 9.98
N ILE A 21 -24.46 8.12 11.05
CA ILE A 21 -25.43 8.04 12.16
C ILE A 21 -25.74 9.43 12.76
N PRO A 22 -24.76 10.32 13.01
CA PRO A 22 -25.04 11.64 13.59
C PRO A 22 -25.98 12.47 12.73
N ILE A 23 -25.71 12.56 11.42
CA ILE A 23 -26.51 13.38 10.50
C ILE A 23 -27.90 12.79 10.24
N VAL A 24 -28.02 11.45 10.27
CA VAL A 24 -29.32 10.76 10.17
C VAL A 24 -30.15 11.01 11.43
N ASN A 25 -29.56 10.97 12.61
CA ASN A 25 -30.27 11.26 13.87
C ASN A 25 -30.77 12.72 13.91
N GLU A 26 -29.98 13.67 13.42
CA GLU A 26 -30.42 15.06 13.28
C GLU A 26 -31.60 15.20 12.31
N LEU A 27 -31.55 14.51 11.16
CA LEU A 27 -32.66 14.49 10.20
C LEU A 27 -33.94 13.92 10.80
N ILE A 28 -33.85 12.80 11.52
CA ILE A 28 -35.00 12.19 12.21
C ILE A 28 -35.57 13.17 13.24
N SER A 29 -34.71 13.85 13.99
CA SER A 29 -35.13 14.83 15.00
C SER A 29 -35.85 16.03 14.37
N LEU A 30 -35.36 16.52 13.24
CA LEU A 30 -36.02 17.60 12.50
C LEU A 30 -37.35 17.16 11.87
N VAL A 31 -37.42 15.94 11.33
CA VAL A 31 -38.68 15.40 10.80
C VAL A 31 -39.71 15.24 11.92
N TYR A 32 -39.27 14.80 13.11
CA TYR A 32 -40.13 14.74 14.28
C TYR A 32 -40.64 16.13 14.69
N ALA A 33 -39.76 17.13 14.79
CA ALA A 33 -40.14 18.51 15.09
C ALA A 33 -41.12 19.10 14.06
N GLN A 34 -40.93 18.78 12.77
CA GLN A 34 -41.87 19.14 11.71
C GLN A 34 -43.25 18.49 11.91
N SER A 35 -43.27 17.23 12.34
CA SER A 35 -44.52 16.49 12.59
C SER A 35 -45.30 17.04 13.79
N THR A 36 -44.61 17.67 14.75
CA THR A 36 -45.22 18.35 15.90
C THR A 36 -45.64 19.80 15.61
N GLY A 37 -45.46 20.28 14.38
CA GLY A 37 -45.95 21.59 13.92
C GLY A 37 -44.90 22.69 13.83
N GLU A 38 -43.62 22.39 14.08
CA GLU A 38 -42.54 23.37 13.88
C GLU A 38 -42.24 23.56 12.39
N GLN A 39 -41.89 24.79 11.98
CA GLN A 39 -41.47 25.08 10.61
C GLN A 39 -39.96 24.88 10.45
N VAL A 40 -39.55 23.62 10.27
CA VAL A 40 -38.14 23.22 10.14
C VAL A 40 -37.79 22.68 8.74
N ARG A 41 -38.68 22.89 7.76
CA ARG A 41 -38.52 22.42 6.37
C ARG A 41 -37.17 22.79 5.75
N ASP A 42 -36.71 24.02 5.95
CA ASP A 42 -35.43 24.49 5.40
C ASP A 42 -34.22 23.82 6.07
N ALA A 43 -34.31 23.53 7.36
CA ALA A 43 -33.30 22.78 8.10
C ALA A 43 -33.23 21.32 7.62
N VAL A 44 -34.38 20.68 7.38
CA VAL A 44 -34.46 19.33 6.81
C VAL A 44 -33.81 19.27 5.43
N ILE A 45 -34.14 20.22 4.54
CA ILE A 45 -33.56 20.28 3.20
C ILE A 45 -32.04 20.47 3.26
N THR A 46 -31.58 21.36 4.12
CA THR A 46 -30.14 21.63 4.31
C THR A 46 -29.39 20.38 4.79
N LYS A 47 -29.94 19.67 5.78
CA LYS A 47 -29.31 18.45 6.31
C LYS A 47 -29.37 17.28 5.32
N ALA A 48 -30.45 17.14 4.56
CA ALA A 48 -30.56 16.15 3.50
C ALA A 48 -29.53 16.38 2.38
N ARG A 49 -29.31 17.64 1.99
CA ARG A 49 -28.24 17.99 1.02
C ARG A 49 -26.86 17.66 1.56
N LEU A 50 -26.59 18.01 2.82
CA LEU A 50 -25.31 17.69 3.45
C LEU A 50 -25.05 16.18 3.51
N LEU A 51 -26.06 15.37 3.87
CA LEU A 51 -25.97 13.91 3.83
C LEU A 51 -25.65 13.40 2.42
N ASN A 52 -26.30 13.94 1.39
CA ASN A 52 -26.03 13.55 0.01
C ASN A 52 -24.60 13.92 -0.44
N THR A 53 -24.09 15.09 -0.04
CA THR A 53 -22.69 15.47 -0.29
C THR A 53 -21.74 14.50 0.39
N MET A 54 -21.92 14.22 1.69
CA MET A 54 -21.09 13.26 2.41
C MET A 54 -21.08 11.86 1.78
N LEU A 55 -22.23 11.39 1.28
CA LEU A 55 -22.33 10.11 0.58
C LEU A 55 -21.55 10.10 -0.74
N ASN A 56 -21.60 11.20 -1.50
CA ASN A 56 -20.84 11.32 -2.74
C ASN A 56 -19.33 11.39 -2.47
N ASP A 57 -18.91 12.15 -1.46
CA ASP A 57 -17.52 12.24 -1.05
C ASP A 57 -16.99 10.88 -0.57
N MET A 58 -17.79 10.14 0.21
CA MET A 58 -17.46 8.78 0.63
C MET A 58 -17.36 7.82 -0.55
N LYS A 59 -18.26 7.91 -1.53
CA LYS A 59 -18.23 7.10 -2.74
C LYS A 59 -16.99 7.39 -3.57
N GLU A 60 -16.68 8.66 -3.80
CA GLU A 60 -15.48 9.08 -4.52
C GLU A 60 -14.22 8.62 -3.79
N ALA A 61 -14.15 8.82 -2.48
CA ALA A 61 -13.06 8.34 -1.66
C ALA A 61 -12.92 6.82 -1.72
N ALA A 62 -14.03 6.07 -1.72
CA ALA A 62 -14.03 4.61 -1.85
C ALA A 62 -13.56 4.12 -3.22
N MET A 63 -13.94 4.81 -4.29
CA MET A 63 -13.47 4.51 -5.65
C MET A 63 -12.00 4.85 -5.88
N ASN A 64 -11.48 5.82 -5.12
CA ASN A 64 -10.09 6.26 -5.19
C ASN A 64 -9.19 5.59 -4.13
N ILE A 65 -9.66 4.54 -3.44
CA ILE A 65 -8.82 3.76 -2.53
C ILE A 65 -7.80 2.99 -3.36
N GLU A 66 -6.54 3.40 -3.29
CA GLU A 66 -5.43 2.69 -3.90
C GLU A 66 -5.34 1.27 -3.31
N GLY A 67 -5.43 0.26 -4.17
CA GLY A 67 -5.49 -1.14 -3.74
C GLY A 67 -6.85 -1.62 -3.23
N GLY A 68 -7.91 -0.80 -3.26
CA GLY A 68 -9.28 -1.22 -2.93
C GLY A 68 -9.83 -2.32 -3.84
N ASP A 69 -9.36 -2.35 -5.08
CA ASP A 69 -9.70 -3.38 -6.08
C ASP A 69 -8.89 -4.68 -5.89
N MET A 70 -7.91 -4.69 -4.98
CA MET A 70 -7.06 -5.86 -4.75
C MET A 70 -7.82 -6.85 -3.86
N PRO A 71 -8.21 -8.02 -4.39
CA PRO A 71 -8.81 -9.04 -3.55
C PRO A 71 -7.81 -9.51 -2.51
N THR A 72 -8.29 -9.80 -1.30
CA THR A 72 -7.45 -10.23 -0.16
C THR A 72 -6.63 -11.47 -0.47
N SER A 73 -7.08 -12.33 -1.39
CA SER A 73 -6.30 -13.47 -1.91
C SER A 73 -5.03 -13.00 -2.64
N ARG A 74 -5.14 -12.03 -3.53
CA ARG A 74 -4.02 -11.49 -4.30
C ARG A 74 -3.01 -10.76 -3.41
N ALA A 75 -3.47 -10.13 -2.34
CA ALA A 75 -2.59 -9.55 -1.32
C ALA A 75 -1.77 -10.64 -0.60
N ARG A 76 -2.37 -11.78 -0.26
CA ARG A 76 -1.65 -12.93 0.33
C ARG A 76 -0.64 -13.53 -0.64
N ASP A 77 -1.04 -13.75 -1.90
CA ASP A 77 -0.12 -14.28 -2.93
C ASP A 77 1.11 -13.36 -3.10
N MET A 78 0.91 -12.05 -3.02
CA MET A 78 1.99 -11.08 -3.10
C MET A 78 2.90 -11.10 -1.87
N VAL A 79 2.35 -11.30 -0.67
CA VAL A 79 3.14 -11.50 0.56
C VAL A 79 3.98 -12.78 0.46
N ASP A 80 3.39 -13.88 0.00
CA ASP A 80 4.10 -15.15 -0.15
C ASP A 80 5.24 -15.05 -1.18
N PHE A 81 5.00 -14.36 -2.29
CA PHE A 81 6.04 -14.08 -3.29
C PHE A 81 7.18 -13.22 -2.73
N LEU A 82 6.87 -12.18 -1.96
CA LEU A 82 7.87 -11.32 -1.32
C LEU A 82 8.71 -12.09 -0.30
N ASN A 83 8.08 -12.97 0.49
CA ASN A 83 8.78 -13.83 1.43
C ASN A 83 9.73 -14.81 0.71
N ALA A 84 9.27 -15.42 -0.39
CA ALA A 84 10.12 -16.29 -1.20
C ALA A 84 11.32 -15.54 -1.78
N GLN A 85 11.14 -14.30 -2.26
CA GLN A 85 12.25 -13.47 -2.72
C GLN A 85 13.21 -13.09 -1.58
N ALA A 86 12.69 -12.77 -0.40
CA ALA A 86 13.51 -12.46 0.76
C ALA A 86 14.38 -13.65 1.16
N GLU A 87 13.82 -14.86 1.14
CA GLU A 87 14.54 -16.10 1.42
C GLU A 87 15.66 -16.35 0.39
N ILE A 88 15.38 -16.16 -0.91
CA ILE A 88 16.40 -16.29 -1.96
C ILE A 88 17.55 -15.30 -1.72
N ARG A 89 17.23 -14.04 -1.45
CA ARG A 89 18.25 -13.01 -1.18
C ARG A 89 19.07 -13.33 0.06
N SER A 90 18.42 -13.83 1.12
CA SER A 90 19.10 -14.26 2.34
C SER A 90 20.11 -15.39 2.07
N LYS A 91 19.72 -16.41 1.30
CA LYS A 91 20.61 -17.52 0.90
C LYS A 91 21.79 -17.05 0.05
N ILE A 92 21.57 -16.11 -0.87
CA ILE A 92 22.65 -15.53 -1.69
C ILE A 92 23.65 -14.79 -0.79
N ILE A 93 23.16 -13.96 0.14
CA ILE A 93 24.02 -13.22 1.08
C ILE A 93 24.80 -14.20 1.97
N GLN A 94 24.15 -15.24 2.50
CA GLN A 94 24.83 -16.29 3.28
C GLN A 94 25.96 -16.93 2.47
N ARG A 95 25.72 -17.29 1.21
CA ARG A 95 26.78 -17.82 0.33
C ARG A 95 27.93 -16.85 0.14
N PHE A 96 27.68 -15.54 0.03
CA PHE A 96 28.75 -14.54 -0.04
C PHE A 96 29.55 -14.41 1.27
N VAL A 97 28.91 -14.64 2.43
CA VAL A 97 29.59 -14.63 3.73
C VAL A 97 30.38 -15.91 3.97
N GLU A 98 29.85 -17.07 3.55
CA GLU A 98 30.45 -18.39 3.74
C GLU A 98 31.51 -18.73 2.70
N THR A 99 31.45 -18.13 1.51
CA THR A 99 32.51 -18.29 0.51
C THR A 99 33.66 -17.36 0.87
N PRO A 100 34.86 -17.86 1.18
CA PRO A 100 36.01 -16.99 1.36
C PRO A 100 36.25 -16.24 0.04
N MET A 101 36.20 -14.91 0.08
CA MET A 101 36.58 -14.12 -1.09
C MET A 101 38.00 -14.53 -1.50
N PRO A 102 38.25 -14.84 -2.78
CA PRO A 102 39.60 -15.09 -3.24
C PRO A 102 40.44 -13.86 -2.89
N THR A 103 41.44 -14.05 -2.05
CA THR A 103 42.45 -13.03 -1.80
C THR A 103 43.20 -12.78 -3.10
N LEU A 104 43.70 -11.55 -3.31
CA LEU A 104 44.46 -11.17 -4.50
C LEU A 104 45.61 -12.17 -4.79
N ASP A 105 46.18 -12.78 -3.76
CA ASP A 105 47.22 -13.80 -3.85
C ASP A 105 46.77 -15.09 -4.58
N ALA A 106 45.48 -15.44 -4.58
CA ALA A 106 44.95 -16.61 -5.27
C ALA A 106 44.72 -16.38 -6.77
N ILE A 107 44.77 -15.13 -7.24
CA ILE A 107 44.59 -14.77 -8.66
C ILE A 107 45.94 -14.83 -9.40
N GLU A 108 47.07 -14.69 -8.70
CA GLU A 108 48.41 -14.84 -9.28
C GLU A 108 48.80 -16.30 -9.60
N GLU A 109 48.10 -17.29 -9.04
CA GLU A 109 48.32 -18.71 -9.29
C GLU A 109 47.55 -19.28 -10.51
N ILE A 110 47.05 -18.45 -11.42
CA ILE A 110 46.71 -18.96 -12.76
C ILE A 110 48.02 -19.01 -13.56
N PRO A 111 48.69 -20.17 -13.71
CA PRO A 111 49.85 -20.25 -14.57
C PRO A 111 49.37 -19.90 -15.99
N THR A 112 49.90 -18.81 -16.52
CA THR A 112 49.78 -18.40 -17.93
C THR A 112 50.39 -19.43 -18.91
N SER A 113 50.87 -20.57 -18.40
CA SER A 113 51.49 -21.67 -19.14
C SER A 113 50.50 -22.55 -19.93
N SER A 114 49.18 -22.37 -19.82
CA SER A 114 48.18 -23.18 -20.54
C SER A 114 47.47 -22.44 -21.68
N LEU A 115 48.08 -21.41 -22.25
CA LEU A 115 47.66 -20.90 -23.56
C LEU A 115 48.25 -21.81 -24.65
N PRO A 116 47.44 -22.49 -25.48
CA PRO A 116 47.96 -23.24 -26.62
C PRO A 116 48.64 -22.28 -27.59
N SER A 117 49.88 -22.62 -27.98
CA SER A 117 50.67 -21.85 -28.94
C SER A 117 49.91 -21.70 -30.26
N PRO A 118 49.79 -20.49 -30.82
CA PRO A 118 49.14 -20.32 -32.12
C PRO A 118 50.00 -21.01 -33.19
N ALA A 119 49.41 -21.98 -33.90
CA ALA A 119 50.04 -22.61 -35.04
C ALA A 119 50.34 -21.55 -36.11
N SER A 120 51.63 -21.35 -36.42
CA SER A 120 52.07 -20.52 -37.53
C SER A 120 51.84 -21.22 -38.87
N PRO A 121 51.31 -20.55 -39.90
CA PRO A 121 51.41 -20.97 -41.30
C PRO A 121 52.79 -20.68 -41.89
#